data_AF-A0A5C7R2Z8-F1
#
_entry.id   AF-A0A5C7R2Z8-F1
#
_cell.length_a   1.000
_cell.length_b   1.000
_cell.length_c   1.000
_cell.angle_alpha   90.00
_cell.angle_beta   90.00
_cell.angle_gamma   90.00
#
_symmetry.space_group_name_H-M   'P 1'
#
loop_
_entity.id
_entity.type
_entity.pdbx_description
1 polymer ?
#
loop_
_entity_poly.entity_id
_entity_poly.type
_entity_poly.pdbx_seq_one_letter_code
_entity_poly.pdbx_strand_id
1 'polypeptide(L)'
;ILAEPVGRKFLKALKNSDIEALEFADQLEEGVREGWITADERKQLEELREMTLDTIMVDDFEPWELRSAAYIEDAPQSTRRAAA
;
A
#
# COMPACT_ATOMS: atom_id res chain seq x y z
N ILE A 1 15.71 11.31 1.85
CA ILE A 1 15.15 11.72 3.17
C ILE A 1 15.87 10.94 4.28
N LEU A 2 16.36 11.60 5.34
CA LEU A 2 16.96 10.95 6.51
C LEU A 2 15.90 10.83 7.62
N ALA A 3 14.79 10.14 7.33
CA ALA A 3 13.64 10.05 8.24
C ALA A 3 13.74 8.94 9.29
N GLU A 4 14.79 8.11 9.27
CA GLU A 4 14.90 6.91 10.09
C GLU A 4 14.84 7.18 11.62
N PRO A 5 15.47 8.23 12.18
CA PRO A 5 15.31 8.58 13.60
C PRO A 5 13.89 9.06 13.96
N VAL A 6 13.28 9.84 13.08
CA VAL A 6 11.94 10.42 13.25
C VAL A 6 10.88 9.32 13.18
N GLY A 7 10.99 8.43 12.19
CA GLY A 7 10.10 7.28 12.02
C GLY A 7 10.12 6.35 13.23
N ARG A 8 11.28 6.07 13.83
CA ARG A 8 11.35 5.26 15.06
C ARG A 8 10.64 5.92 16.24
N LYS A 9 10.79 7.23 16.42
CA LYS A 9 10.13 7.99 17.48
C LYS A 9 8.60 7.91 17.32
N PHE A 10 8.11 8.18 16.11
CA PHE A 10 6.69 8.11 15.77
C PHE A 10 6.10 6.69 15.94
N LEU A 11 6.77 5.66 15.40
CA LEU A 11 6.35 4.27 15.55
C LEU A 11 6.33 3.80 17.01
N LYS A 12 7.21 4.35 17.85
CA LYS A 12 7.21 4.05 19.28
C LYS A 12 5.98 4.66 19.97
N ALA A 13 5.60 5.89 19.64
CA ALA A 13 4.38 6.52 20.15
C ALA A 13 3.12 5.72 19.73
N LEU A 14 3.02 5.34 18.45
CA LEU A 14 1.94 4.48 17.95
C LEU A 14 1.84 3.14 18.71
N LYS A 15 2.97 2.46 18.94
CA LYS A 15 3.00 1.14 19.61
C LYS A 15 2.69 1.19 21.09
N ASN A 16 2.98 2.31 21.74
CA ASN A 16 2.69 2.51 23.15
C ASN A 16 1.22 2.91 23.40
N SER A 17 0.41 2.98 22.34
CA SER A 17 -0.96 3.51 22.37
C SER A 17 -1.04 4.99 22.77
N ASP A 18 0.05 5.75 22.56
CA ASP A 18 0.05 7.20 22.76
C ASP A 18 -0.59 7.94 21.56
N ILE A 19 -0.86 7.25 20.45
CA ILE A 19 -1.58 7.75 19.28
C ILE A 19 -2.70 6.75 18.99
N GLU A 20 -3.95 7.21 19.01
CA GLU A 20 -5.15 6.37 18.90
C GLU A 20 -5.80 6.46 17.50
N ALA A 21 -5.48 7.50 16.73
CA ALA A 21 -5.99 7.67 15.38
C ALA A 21 -5.67 6.47 14.46
N LEU A 22 -6.58 6.16 13.54
CA LEU A 22 -6.48 4.98 12.66
C LEU A 22 -5.82 5.30 11.32
N GLU A 23 -6.17 6.45 10.75
CA GLU A 23 -5.66 6.86 9.45
C GLU A 23 -4.31 7.56 9.61
N PHE A 24 -3.40 7.32 8.66
CA PHE A 24 -2.03 7.82 8.75
C PHE A 24 -1.95 9.36 8.87
N ALA A 25 -2.80 10.08 8.14
CA ALA A 25 -2.85 11.55 8.21
C ALA A 25 -3.26 12.04 9.61
N ASP A 26 -4.27 11.40 10.20
CA ASP A 26 -4.79 11.74 11.53
C ASP A 26 -3.78 11.38 12.63
N GLN A 27 -3.06 10.27 12.47
CA GLN A 27 -1.95 9.89 13.37
C GLN A 27 -0.82 10.92 13.38
N LEU A 28 -0.50 11.51 12.24
CA LEU A 28 0.51 12.57 12.16
C LEU A 28 0.02 13.88 12.79
N GLU A 29 -1.25 14.23 12.60
CA GLU A 29 -1.86 15.40 13.25
C GLU A 29 -1.87 15.25 14.77
N GLU A 30 -2.29 14.09 15.26
CA GLU A 30 -2.24 13.74 16.68
C GLU A 30 -0.80 13.74 17.22
N GLY A 31 0.14 13.15 16.50
CA GLY A 31 1.55 13.15 16.88
C GLY A 31 2.15 14.56 16.99
N VAL A 32 1.71 15.51 16.16
CA VAL A 32 2.10 16.93 16.28
C VAL A 32 1.39 17.60 17.45
N ARG A 33 0.07 17.39 17.61
CA ARG A 33 -0.75 17.94 18.70
C ARG A 33 -0.21 17.56 20.07
N GLU A 34 0.27 16.34 20.21
CA GLU A 34 0.82 15.79 21.46
C GLU A 34 2.33 16.03 21.63
N GLY A 35 3.00 16.60 20.61
CA GLY A 35 4.42 16.94 20.67
C GLY A 35 5.37 15.75 20.47
N TRP A 36 4.86 14.59 20.05
CA TRP A 36 5.70 13.45 19.67
C TRP A 36 6.51 13.72 18.41
N ILE A 37 6.05 14.57 17.51
CA ILE A 37 6.78 15.03 16.33
C ILE A 37 6.54 16.53 16.09
N THR A 38 7.44 17.17 15.38
CA THR A 38 7.29 18.56 14.92
C THR A 38 6.55 18.62 13.58
N ALA A 39 6.10 19.83 13.19
CA ALA A 39 5.46 20.03 11.89
C ALA A 39 6.40 19.74 10.69
N ASP A 40 7.70 19.94 10.84
CA ASP A 40 8.68 19.61 9.80
C ASP A 40 8.95 18.11 9.73
N GLU A 41 8.99 17.43 10.89
CA GLU A 41 9.08 15.96 10.96
C GLU A 41 7.83 15.29 10.36
N ARG A 42 6.64 15.87 10.56
CA ARG A 42 5.41 15.44 9.88
C ARG A 42 5.59 15.41 8.36
N LYS A 43 6.12 16.49 7.77
CA LYS A 43 6.34 16.55 6.31
C LYS A 43 7.31 15.47 5.82
N GLN A 44 8.36 15.20 6.59
CA GLN A 44 9.31 14.12 6.25
C GLN A 44 8.66 12.74 6.28
N LEU A 45 7.71 12.51 7.21
CA LEU A 45 6.96 11.25 7.29
C LEU A 45 5.91 11.15 6.17
N GLU A 46 5.28 12.24 5.77
CA GLU A 46 4.39 12.32 4.61
C GLU A 46 5.15 11.97 3.31
N GLU A 47 6.29 12.62 3.07
CA GLU A 47 7.14 12.36 1.90
C GLU A 47 7.66 10.92 1.88
N LEU A 48 8.08 10.39 3.04
CA LEU A 48 8.49 8.98 3.16
C LEU A 48 7.33 8.03 2.85
N ARG A 49 6.12 8.34 3.31
CA ARG A 49 4.94 7.50 3.05
C ARG A 49 4.58 7.50 1.58
N GLU A 50 4.61 8.66 0.93
CA GLU A 50 4.38 8.79 -0.51
C GLU A 50 5.39 7.94 -1.30
N MET A 51 6.69 8.09 -1.02
CA MET A 51 7.73 7.27 -1.65
C MET A 51 7.53 5.78 -1.41
N THR A 52 7.14 5.40 -0.19
CA THR A 52 6.90 4.00 0.16
C THR A 52 5.72 3.45 -0.64
N LEU A 53 4.61 4.18 -0.70
CA LEU A 53 3.45 3.79 -1.49
C LEU A 53 3.83 3.67 -2.96
N ASP A 54 4.47 4.68 -3.55
CA ASP A 54 4.95 4.62 -4.94
C ASP A 54 5.84 3.39 -5.21
N THR A 55 6.69 3.01 -4.24
CA THR A 55 7.56 1.83 -4.36
C THR A 55 6.83 0.50 -4.24
N ILE A 56 5.81 0.40 -3.38
CA ILE A 56 5.14 -0.87 -3.07
C ILE A 56 3.81 -1.07 -3.81
N MET A 57 3.22 0.01 -4.32
CA MET A 57 1.97 -0.07 -5.07
C MET A 57 2.28 -0.82 -6.36
N VAL A 58 1.63 -1.97 -6.49
CA VAL A 58 1.70 -2.79 -7.70
C VAL A 58 0.64 -2.28 -8.66
N ASP A 59 0.92 -2.33 -9.96
CA ASP A 59 -0.09 -2.05 -10.99
C ASP A 59 -1.33 -2.93 -10.80
N ASP A 60 -2.50 -2.36 -11.10
CA ASP A 60 -3.74 -3.13 -11.16
C ASP A 60 -3.61 -4.16 -12.30
N PHE A 61 -3.54 -5.44 -11.95
CA PHE A 61 -3.59 -6.52 -12.93
C PHE A 61 -4.97 -6.59 -13.55
N GLU A 62 -4.99 -6.76 -14.86
CA GLU A 62 -6.24 -6.97 -15.55
C GLU A 62 -6.81 -8.36 -15.21
N PRO A 63 -8.14 -8.54 -15.14
CA PRO A 63 -8.74 -9.80 -14.69
C PRO A 63 -8.31 -11.03 -15.49
N TRP A 64 -7.88 -10.86 -16.75
CA TRP A 64 -7.36 -11.97 -17.56
C TRP A 64 -5.92 -12.36 -17.20
N GLU A 65 -5.11 -11.44 -16.67
CA GLU A 65 -3.74 -11.70 -16.19
C GLU A 65 -3.74 -12.48 -14.87
N LEU A 66 -4.81 -12.34 -14.09
CA LEU A 66 -5.04 -13.09 -12.85
C LEU A 66 -5.64 -14.48 -13.07
N ARG A 67 -5.96 -14.88 -14.32
CA ARG A 67 -6.52 -16.21 -14.60
C ARG A 67 -5.48 -17.30 -14.32
N SER A 68 -5.94 -18.43 -13.77
CA SER A 68 -5.05 -19.56 -13.54
C SER A 68 -4.51 -20.12 -14.87
N ALA A 69 -3.28 -20.61 -14.88
CA ALA A 69 -2.68 -21.22 -16.07
C ALA A 69 -3.46 -22.46 -16.59
N ALA A 70 -4.35 -23.03 -15.78
CA ALA A 70 -5.23 -24.12 -16.16
C ALA A 70 -6.53 -23.65 -16.84
N TYR A 71 -6.78 -22.34 -16.90
CA TYR A 71 -7.92 -21.77 -17.62
C TYR A 71 -7.66 -21.83 -19.12
N ILE A 72 -7.93 -23.00 -19.70
CA ILE A 72 -8.00 -23.18 -21.16
C ILE A 72 -9.26 -22.45 -21.61
N GLU A 73 -9.12 -21.37 -22.38
CA GLU A 73 -10.23 -20.86 -23.18
C GLU A 73 -10.68 -22.01 -24.07
N ASP A 74 -11.91 -22.48 -23.84
CA ASP A 74 -12.53 -23.59 -24.53
C ASP A 74 -12.28 -23.42 -26.03
N ALA A 75 -11.33 -24.21 -26.56
CA ALA A 75 -10.89 -24.06 -27.93
C ALA A 75 -12.14 -24.23 -28.80
N PRO A 76 -12.42 -23.31 -29.76
CA PRO A 76 -13.66 -23.34 -30.51
C PRO A 76 -13.80 -24.74 -31.11
N GLN A 77 -14.87 -25.45 -30.74
CA GLN A 77 -15.14 -26.81 -31.19
C GLN A 77 -15.13 -26.80 -32.72
N SER A 78 -13.98 -27.20 -33.30
CA SER A 78 -13.84 -27.25 -34.74
C SER A 78 -14.82 -28.31 -35.20
N THR A 79 -15.83 -27.86 -35.95
CA THR A 79 -16.85 -28.66 -36.60
C THR A 79 -16.16 -29.61 -37.58
N ARG A 80 -15.70 -30.78 -37.11
CA ARG A 80 -15.29 -31.87 -38.01
C ARG A 80 -16.52 -32.66 -38.40
N ARG A 81 -17.00 -32.30 -39.58
CA ARG A 81 -18.01 -32.97 -40.39
C ARG A 81 -17.91 -34.49 -40.28
N ALA A 82 -19.04 -35.12 -39.96
CA ALA A 82 -19.28 -36.52 -40.27
C ALA A 82 -19.17 -36.69 -41.80
N ALA A 83 -18.23 -37.52 -42.24
CA ALA A 83 -18.19 -38.05 -43.60
C ALA A 83 -19.01 -39.35 -43.63
N ALA A 84 -19.85 -39.44 -44.66
CA ALA A 84 -20.77 -40.52 -44.99
C ALA A 84 -20.06 -41.79 -45.46
#